data_AF-A0AAW8DTU1-F1
#
_entry.id   AF-A0AAW8DTU1-F1
#
_cell.length_a   1.000
_cell.length_b   1.000
_cell.length_c   1.000
_cell.angle_alpha   90.00
_cell.angle_beta   90.00
_cell.angle_gamma   90.00
#
_symmetry.space_group_name_H-M   'P 1'
#
loop_
_entity.id
_entity.type
_entity.pdbx_description
1 polymer ?
#
loop_
_entity_poly.entity_id
_entity_poly.type
_entity_poly.pdbx_seq_one_letter_code
_entity_poly.pdbx_strand_id
1 'polypeptide(L)'
;MNELYQGRLPHAHALLALAELQQAKATLSKLPPACVVWDIENRQSKPPWGDNIASQITSLGNYFVSSTGGDVFQILEEALAASAEEKQDAVLQ
;
A
#
# COMPACT_ATOMS: atom_id res chain seq x y z
N MET A 1 0.08 -12.05 -0.43
CA MET A 1 -1.01 -11.05 -0.31
C MET A 1 -2.34 -11.51 -0.94
N ASN A 2 -2.38 -12.59 -1.74
CA ASN A 2 -3.63 -13.04 -2.40
C ASN A 2 -4.82 -13.25 -1.46
N GLU A 3 -4.58 -13.65 -0.21
CA GLU A 3 -5.64 -13.88 0.78
C GLU A 3 -6.15 -12.59 1.43
N LEU A 4 -5.33 -11.53 1.50
CA LEU A 4 -5.74 -10.26 2.11
C LEU A 4 -6.91 -9.61 1.35
N TYR A 5 -6.99 -9.80 0.03
CA TYR A 5 -8.11 -9.34 -0.79
C TYR A 5 -9.46 -9.95 -0.40
N GLN A 6 -9.46 -11.07 0.34
CA GLN A 6 -10.68 -11.71 0.87
C GLN A 6 -11.12 -11.09 2.21
N GLY A 7 -10.47 -10.01 2.67
CA GLY A 7 -10.80 -9.30 3.90
C GLY A 7 -10.13 -9.85 5.16
N ARG A 8 -9.46 -11.00 5.08
CA ARG A 8 -8.72 -11.61 6.21
C ARG A 8 -7.43 -12.26 5.72
N LEU A 9 -6.34 -12.01 6.42
CA LEU A 9 -5.06 -12.68 6.24
C LEU A 9 -4.69 -13.46 7.51
N PRO A 10 -4.53 -14.79 7.43
CA PRO A 10 -4.06 -15.60 8.56
C PRO A 10 -2.73 -15.10 9.09
N HIS A 11 -2.56 -15.06 10.42
CA HIS A 11 -1.30 -14.61 11.05
C HIS A 11 -0.09 -15.43 10.59
N ALA A 12 -0.30 -16.72 10.24
CA ALA A 12 0.74 -17.60 9.72
C ALA A 12 1.34 -17.11 8.39
N HIS A 13 0.58 -16.32 7.63
CA HIS A 13 0.98 -15.74 6.35
C HIS A 13 1.45 -14.27 6.48
N ALA A 14 1.41 -13.69 7.68
CA ALA A 14 1.70 -12.27 7.89
C ALA A 14 3.14 -11.89 7.49
N LEU A 15 4.15 -12.68 7.87
CA LEU A 15 5.55 -12.42 7.50
C LEU A 15 5.80 -12.54 6.00
N LEU A 16 5.14 -13.49 5.34
CA LEU A 16 5.23 -13.65 3.88
C LEU A 16 4.59 -12.45 3.18
N ALA A 17 3.41 -12.02 3.64
CA ALA A 17 2.75 -10.83 3.11
C ALA A 17 3.58 -9.55 3.35
N LEU A 18 4.26 -9.44 4.49
CA LEU A 18 5.16 -8.33 4.80
C LEU A 18 6.32 -8.26 3.80
N ALA A 19 6.95 -9.40 3.49
CA ALA A 19 8.03 -9.46 2.51
C ALA A 19 7.55 -9.07 1.10
N GLU A 20 6.38 -9.56 0.67
CA GLU A 20 5.78 -9.17 -0.61
C GLU A 20 5.45 -7.66 -0.67
N LEU A 21 4.91 -7.11 0.42
CA LEU A 21 4.58 -5.69 0.53
C LEU A 21 5.83 -4.82 0.42
N GLN A 22 6.92 -5.19 1.10
CA GLN A 22 8.21 -4.49 1.03
C GLN A 22 8.79 -4.53 -0.39
N GLN A 23 8.66 -5.68 -1.08
CA GLN A 23 9.10 -5.80 -2.48
C GLN A 23 8.25 -4.92 -3.42
N ALA A 24 6.94 -4.84 -3.20
CA ALA A 24 6.05 -3.97 -3.95
C ALA A 24 6.41 -2.49 -3.73
N LYS A 25 6.59 -2.08 -2.47
CA LYS A 25 7.04 -0.73 -2.08
C LYS A 25 8.35 -0.36 -2.77
N ALA A 26 9.37 -1.23 -2.68
CA ALA A 26 10.68 -1.00 -3.29
C ALA A 26 10.61 -0.88 -4.82
N THR A 27 9.70 -1.59 -5.47
CA THR A 27 9.45 -1.48 -6.91
C THR A 27 8.79 -0.14 -7.26
N LEU A 28 7.75 0.24 -6.51
CA LEU A 28 7.01 1.48 -6.71
C LEU A 28 7.82 2.73 -6.36
N SER A 29 8.72 2.67 -5.37
CA SER A 29 9.62 3.76 -5.01
C SER A 29 10.55 4.20 -6.15
N LYS A 30 10.76 3.34 -7.15
CA LYS A 30 11.58 3.65 -8.34
C LYS A 30 10.79 4.40 -9.41
N LEU A 31 9.48 4.51 -9.28
CA LEU A 31 8.60 5.15 -10.26
C LEU A 31 8.19 6.54 -9.78
N PRO A 32 8.26 7.57 -10.64
CA PRO A 32 7.86 8.92 -10.28
C PRO A 32 6.33 9.02 -10.11
N PRO A 33 5.83 10.03 -9.36
CA PRO A 33 4.39 10.22 -9.14
C PRO A 33 3.57 10.37 -10.44
N ALA A 34 4.20 10.89 -11.50
CA ALA A 34 3.58 11.05 -12.83
C ALA A 34 3.21 9.72 -13.50
N CYS A 35 3.76 8.59 -13.04
CA CYS A 35 3.41 7.26 -13.55
C CYS A 35 2.18 6.65 -12.87
N VAL A 36 1.47 7.40 -12.01
CA VAL A 36 0.26 6.91 -11.34
C VAL A 36 -0.78 6.46 -12.36
N VAL A 37 -1.33 5.27 -12.14
CA VAL A 37 -2.50 4.77 -12.88
C VAL A 37 -3.70 4.92 -11.95
N TRP A 38 -4.59 5.86 -12.27
CA TRP A 38 -5.80 6.11 -11.49
C TRP A 38 -6.91 5.09 -11.80
N ASP A 39 -7.06 4.76 -13.08
CA ASP A 39 -8.09 3.85 -13.58
C ASP A 39 -7.43 2.83 -14.50
N ILE A 40 -7.63 1.54 -14.18
CA ILE A 40 -7.07 0.43 -14.94
C ILE A 40 -7.77 0.24 -16.29
N GLU A 41 -9.08 0.55 -16.34
CA GLU A 41 -9.89 0.47 -17.56
C GLU A 41 -9.61 1.66 -18.48
N ASN A 42 -9.21 2.80 -17.90
CA ASN A 42 -8.78 3.98 -18.65
C ASN A 42 -7.46 4.56 -18.13
N ARG A 43 -6.35 4.08 -18.69
CA ARG A 43 -4.98 4.51 -18.31
C ARG A 43 -4.67 5.98 -18.60
N GLN A 44 -5.51 6.68 -19.37
CA GLN A 44 -5.39 8.12 -19.62
C GLN A 44 -6.10 8.95 -18.55
N SER A 45 -6.94 8.34 -17.71
CA SER A 45 -7.61 9.03 -16.61
C SER A 45 -6.58 9.52 -15.59
N LYS A 46 -6.76 10.75 -15.13
CA LYS A 46 -6.01 11.32 -14.01
C LYS A 46 -6.80 11.18 -12.70
N PRO A 47 -6.12 11.17 -11.54
CA PRO A 47 -6.78 11.27 -10.25
C PRO A 47 -7.62 12.55 -10.12
N PRO A 48 -8.63 12.61 -9.23
CA PRO A 48 -9.47 13.79 -9.04
C PRO A 48 -8.70 15.05 -8.65
N TRP A 49 -7.54 14.89 -8.00
CA TRP A 49 -6.63 15.97 -7.63
C TRP A 49 -5.63 16.36 -8.73
N GLY A 50 -5.62 15.65 -9.86
CA GLY A 50 -4.69 15.89 -10.97
C GLY A 50 -3.24 15.85 -10.52
N ASP A 51 -2.50 16.93 -10.82
CA ASP A 51 -1.08 17.07 -10.47
C ASP A 51 -0.87 17.82 -9.13
N ASN A 52 -1.96 18.16 -8.42
CA ASN A 52 -1.92 18.81 -7.11
C ASN A 52 -1.64 17.79 -5.99
N ILE A 53 -0.43 17.27 -5.97
CA ILE A 53 0.06 16.35 -4.94
C ILE A 53 1.00 17.07 -3.99
N ALA A 54 1.06 16.58 -2.74
CA ALA A 54 1.90 17.20 -1.72
C ALA A 54 3.40 16.99 -2.03
N SER A 55 4.25 17.98 -1.72
CA SER A 55 5.66 17.99 -2.13
C SER A 55 6.51 16.88 -1.51
N GLN A 56 6.05 16.29 -0.41
CA GLN A 56 6.67 15.12 0.19
C GLN A 56 6.48 13.82 -0.62
N ILE A 57 5.53 13.80 -1.56
CA ILE A 57 5.29 12.65 -2.46
C ILE A 57 6.30 12.70 -3.59
N THR A 58 7.27 11.80 -3.57
CA THR A 58 8.40 11.79 -4.52
C THR A 58 8.41 10.54 -5.41
N SER A 59 7.59 9.53 -5.09
CA SER A 59 7.50 8.27 -5.83
C SER A 59 6.13 7.61 -5.66
N LEU A 60 5.87 6.53 -6.42
CA LEU A 60 4.68 5.70 -6.18
C LEU A 60 4.73 4.93 -4.85
N GLY A 61 5.91 4.75 -4.27
CA GLY A 61 6.08 4.08 -2.98
C GLY A 61 5.58 4.87 -1.78
N ASN A 62 5.32 6.18 -1.93
CA ASN A 62 4.76 7.05 -0.89
C ASN A 62 3.63 7.94 -1.42
N TYR A 63 2.95 7.49 -2.49
CA TYR A 63 1.93 8.28 -3.19
C TYR A 63 0.60 8.32 -2.46
N PHE A 64 0.22 7.20 -1.84
CA PHE A 64 -1.05 7.09 -1.12
C PHE A 64 -0.85 7.31 0.37
N VAL A 65 -1.70 8.16 0.94
CA VAL A 65 -1.75 8.47 2.36
C VAL A 65 -3.14 8.12 2.91
N SER A 66 -3.20 7.76 4.18
CA SER A 66 -4.46 7.56 4.90
C SER A 66 -5.22 8.88 5.06
N SER A 67 -6.47 8.79 5.50
CA SER A 67 -7.27 9.96 5.89
C SER A 67 -6.64 10.78 7.02
N THR A 68 -5.76 10.18 7.82
CA THR A 68 -4.98 10.85 8.88
C THR A 68 -3.61 11.35 8.40
N GLY A 69 -3.29 11.19 7.11
CA GLY A 69 -2.03 11.63 6.50
C GLY A 69 -0.85 10.68 6.68
N GLY A 70 -1.07 9.46 7.20
CA GLY A 70 -0.02 8.45 7.34
C GLY A 70 0.26 7.72 6.03
N ASP A 71 1.51 7.32 5.80
CA ASP A 71 1.90 6.54 4.63
C ASP A 71 1.20 5.16 4.66
N VAL A 72 0.53 4.80 3.56
CA VAL A 72 -0.26 3.55 3.50
C VAL A 72 0.63 2.31 3.61
N PHE A 73 1.82 2.32 3.01
CA PHE A 73 2.75 1.19 3.14
C PHE A 73 3.20 1.02 4.58
N GLN A 74 3.54 2.12 5.27
CA GLN A 74 3.90 2.06 6.68
C GLN A 74 2.78 1.46 7.52
N ILE A 75 1.54 1.93 7.36
CA ILE A 75 0.38 1.42 8.11
C ILE A 75 0.18 -0.10 7.87
N LEU A 76 0.33 -0.55 6.62
CA LEU A 76 0.22 -1.97 6.29
C LEU A 76 1.39 -2.79 6.85
N GLU A 77 2.62 -2.27 6.80
CA GLU A 77 3.81 -2.91 7.38
C GLU A 77 3.62 -3.11 8.90
N GLU A 78 3.17 -2.07 9.60
CA GLU A 78 2.88 -2.11 11.05
C GLU A 78 1.78 -3.12 11.38
N ALA A 79 0.68 -3.13 10.61
CA ALA A 79 -0.42 -4.07 10.82
C ALA A 79 -0.01 -5.53 10.60
N LEU A 80 0.81 -5.82 9.58
CA LEU A 80 1.31 -7.17 9.31
C LEU A 80 2.34 -7.62 10.35
N ALA A 81 3.21 -6.71 10.82
CA ALA A 81 4.13 -6.99 11.91
C ALA A 81 3.38 -7.34 13.20
N ALA A 82 2.39 -6.53 13.57
CA ALA A 82 1.53 -6.79 14.73
C ALA A 82 0.77 -8.11 14.61
N SER A 83 0.22 -8.43 13.42
CA SER A 83 -0.43 -9.72 13.16
C SER A 83 0.50 -10.91 13.42
N ALA A 84 1.75 -10.83 12.97
CA ALA A 84 2.74 -11.88 13.19
C ALA A 84 3.14 -12.02 14.68
N GLU A 85 3.34 -10.90 15.37
CA GLU A 85 3.77 -10.83 16.77
C GLU A 85 2.68 -11.35 17.72
N GLU A 86 1.46 -10.84 17.57
CA GLU A 86 0.32 -11.16 18.42
C GLU A 86 -0.37 -12.48 18.04
N LYS A 87 0.06 -13.09 16.93
CA LYS A 87 -0.53 -14.32 16.36
C LYS A 87 -2.04 -14.18 16.12
N GLN A 88 -2.45 -12.98 15.74
CA GLN A 88 -3.83 -12.65 15.41
C GLN A 88 -3.92 -12.31 13.93
N ASP A 89 -4.98 -12.78 13.28
CA ASP A 89 -5.18 -12.52 11.86
C ASP A 89 -5.40 -11.03 11.59
N ALA A 90 -4.81 -10.55 10.50
CA ALA A 90 -5.09 -9.22 10.01
C ALA A 90 -6.45 -9.21 9.30
N VAL A 91 -7.30 -8.24 9.63
CA VAL A 91 -8.64 -8.09 9.06
C VAL A 91 -8.77 -6.69 8.46
N LEU A 92 -9.28 -6.60 7.24
CA LEU A 92 -9.66 -5.35 6.61
C LEU A 92 -11.15 -5.11 6.89
N GLN A 93 -11.48 -4.00 7.56
CA GLN A 93 -12.85 -3.59 7.89
C GLN A 93 -13.29 -2.38 7.07
#